data_AF-A0A944IIC0-F1
#
_entry.id   AF-A0A944IIC0-F1
#
_cell.length_a   1.000
_cell.length_b   1.000
_cell.length_c   1.000
_cell.angle_alpha   90.00
_cell.angle_beta   90.00
_cell.angle_gamma   90.00
#
_symmetry.space_group_name_H-M   'P 1'
#
loop_
_entity.id
_entity.type
_entity.pdbx_description
1 polymer ?
#
loop_
_entity_poly.entity_id
_entity_poly.type
_entity_poly.pdbx_seq_one_letter_code
_entity_poly.pdbx_strand_id
1 'polypeptide(L)'
;MPLAVHPTPRQRPRLERHRRRPRPAAHDPRGEIADRCLCLRVVLDAGTVTGVTVRDLADGGERTVTVRAVVVAADALRTPQLLHASGIRPPARRRHRPPRRHRPHP
;
A
#
# COMPACT_ATOMS: atom_id res chain seq x y z
N MET A 1 3.58 3.07 -9.88
CA MET A 1 3.82 3.28 -8.44
C MET A 1 4.29 1.94 -7.90
N PRO A 2 5.53 1.82 -7.40
CA PRO A 2 6.07 0.53 -7.00
C PRO A 2 5.28 -0.03 -5.82
N LEU A 3 4.91 -1.30 -5.90
CA LEU A 3 4.31 -2.06 -4.82
C LEU A 3 5.43 -2.87 -4.17
N ALA A 4 5.73 -2.60 -2.90
CA ALA A 4 6.62 -3.45 -2.11
C ALA A 4 5.75 -4.51 -1.41
N VAL A 5 5.98 -5.78 -1.74
CA VAL A 5 5.32 -6.92 -1.10
C VAL A 5 6.38 -7.69 -0.33
N HIS A 6 6.29 -7.71 1.01
CA HIS A 6 7.16 -8.53 1.84
C HIS A 6 6.40 -9.80 2.27
N PRO A 7 6.81 -11.01 1.85
CA PRO A 7 6.35 -12.24 2.49
C PRO A 7 7.00 -12.31 3.89
N THR A 8 6.28 -11.93 4.94
CA THR A 8 6.86 -11.92 6.29
C THR A 8 6.59 -13.24 7.04
N PRO A 9 7.61 -13.88 7.66
CA PRO A 9 7.42 -14.70 8.84
C PRO A 9 7.45 -13.79 10.08
N ARG A 10 6.29 -13.59 10.71
CA ARG A 10 6.03 -13.09 12.09
C ARG A 10 6.75 -11.84 12.65
N GLN A 11 7.68 -11.17 11.99
CA GLN A 11 8.31 -9.96 12.55
C GLN A 11 7.56 -8.68 12.18
N ARG A 12 7.39 -7.78 13.15
CA ARG A 12 6.78 -6.46 12.95
C ARG A 12 7.75 -5.59 12.13
N PRO A 13 7.38 -5.08 10.95
CA PRO A 13 8.25 -4.17 10.21
C PRO A 13 8.38 -2.86 10.99
N ARG A 14 9.61 -2.52 11.39
CA ARG A 14 9.96 -1.18 11.89
C ARG A 14 10.08 -0.25 10.69
N LEU A 15 9.12 0.67 10.52
CA LEU A 15 9.29 1.80 9.60
C LEU A 15 10.19 2.85 10.28
N GLU A 16 11.47 2.85 9.96
CA GLU A 16 12.36 3.96 10.34
C GLU A 16 12.14 5.16 9.40
N ARG A 17 11.98 6.34 10.00
CA ARG A 17 11.59 7.61 9.34
C ARG A 17 12.72 8.27 8.53
N HIS A 18 13.59 7.52 7.87
CA HIS A 18 14.60 8.10 7.00
C HIS A 18 14.21 7.93 5.53
N ARG A 19 13.94 9.09 4.88
CA ARG A 19 13.65 9.22 3.45
C ARG A 19 14.83 8.72 2.60
N ARG A 20 14.89 7.42 2.34
CA ARG A 20 15.53 6.88 1.13
C ARG A 20 14.43 6.63 0.12
N ARG A 21 14.54 7.24 -1.07
CA ARG A 21 13.84 6.69 -2.23
C ARG A 21 14.37 5.27 -2.41
N PRO A 22 13.53 4.24 -2.50
CA PRO A 22 14.02 2.94 -2.92
C PRO A 22 14.71 3.15 -4.26
N ARG A 23 16.01 2.85 -4.35
CA ARG A 23 16.62 2.57 -5.64
C ARG A 23 15.86 1.36 -6.22
N PRO A 24 15.64 1.26 -7.55
CA PRO A 24 15.28 -0.02 -8.13
C PRO A 24 16.37 -1.00 -7.71
N ALA A 25 16.04 -1.88 -6.76
CA ALA A 25 17.02 -2.77 -6.19
C ALA A 25 17.30 -3.86 -7.22
N ALA A 26 18.56 -3.97 -7.63
CA ALA A 26 19.11 -5.27 -7.94
C ALA A 26 18.83 -6.18 -6.72
N HIS A 27 18.12 -7.27 -6.97
CA HIS A 27 17.71 -8.35 -6.07
C HIS A 27 18.32 -8.28 -4.64
N ASP A 28 17.59 -7.70 -3.69
CA ASP A 28 17.96 -7.74 -2.26
C ASP A 28 17.26 -8.96 -1.62
N PRO A 29 17.97 -9.89 -0.97
CA PRO A 29 17.34 -11.03 -0.30
C PRO A 29 16.34 -10.63 0.79
N ARG A 30 16.32 -9.37 1.23
CA ARG A 30 15.38 -8.83 2.23
C ARG A 30 14.05 -8.35 1.62
N GLY A 31 13.98 -8.19 0.30
CA GLY A 31 12.74 -7.78 -0.35
C GLY A 31 12.92 -7.43 -1.82
N GLU A 32 11.89 -7.77 -2.59
CA GLU A 32 11.80 -7.44 -4.01
C GLU A 32 10.88 -6.24 -4.21
N ILE A 33 11.21 -5.38 -5.17
CA ILE A 33 10.36 -4.27 -5.59
C ILE A 33 9.93 -4.55 -7.02
N ALA A 34 8.63 -4.80 -7.21
CA ALA A 34 8.06 -4.93 -8.54
C ALA A 34 7.71 -3.54 -9.08
N ASP A 35 8.40 -3.11 -10.14
CA ASP A 35 7.98 -1.97 -10.95
C ASP A 35 6.82 -2.36 -11.89
N ARG A 36 6.16 -1.36 -12.47
CA ARG A 36 5.05 -1.55 -13.43
C ARG A 36 3.93 -2.51 -12.98
N CYS A 37 3.77 -2.76 -11.69
CA CYS A 37 2.64 -3.51 -11.14
C CYS A 37 1.62 -2.58 -10.50
N LEU A 38 0.33 -2.83 -10.74
CA LEU A 38 -0.80 -2.15 -10.12
C LEU A 38 -1.56 -3.13 -9.21
N CYS A 39 -1.60 -2.85 -7.91
CA CYS A 39 -2.44 -3.62 -6.99
C CYS A 39 -3.92 -3.30 -7.23
N LEU A 40 -4.73 -4.31 -7.50
CA LEU A 40 -6.16 -4.17 -7.77
C LEU A 40 -6.99 -4.38 -6.50
N ARG A 41 -6.63 -5.38 -5.69
CA ARG A 41 -7.30 -5.69 -4.42
C ARG A 41 -6.41 -6.52 -3.50
N VAL A 42 -6.66 -6.40 -2.20
CA VAL A 42 -6.19 -7.33 -1.17
C VAL A 42 -7.15 -8.52 -1.12
N VAL A 43 -6.60 -9.73 -1.11
CA VAL A 43 -7.36 -10.97 -0.97
C VAL A 43 -7.51 -11.28 0.52
N LEU A 44 -8.75 -11.52 0.93
CA LEU A 44 -9.14 -11.82 2.29
C LEU A 44 -9.80 -13.19 2.33
N ASP A 45 -9.49 -13.98 3.36
CA ASP A 45 -10.20 -15.19 3.75
C ASP A 45 -10.67 -15.03 5.20
N ALA A 46 -11.99 -15.11 5.42
CA ALA A 46 -12.62 -14.88 6.73
C ALA A 46 -12.11 -13.62 7.47
N GLY A 47 -11.82 -12.53 6.74
CA GLY A 47 -11.29 -11.28 7.30
C GLY A 47 -9.78 -11.26 7.53
N THR A 48 -9.07 -12.35 7.24
CA THR A 48 -7.62 -12.47 7.30
C THR A 48 -7.00 -12.26 5.93
N VAL A 49 -5.89 -11.53 5.85
CA VAL A 49 -5.17 -11.31 4.59
C VAL A 49 -4.48 -12.60 4.14
N THR A 50 -4.74 -12.99 2.89
CA THR A 50 -4.11 -14.16 2.24
C THR A 50 -3.30 -13.81 1.00
N GLY A 51 -3.45 -12.59 0.47
CA GLY A 51 -2.71 -12.17 -0.71
C GLY A 51 -3.10 -10.80 -1.28
N VAL A 52 -2.61 -10.54 -2.48
CA VAL A 52 -3.01 -9.40 -3.33
C VAL A 52 -3.19 -9.84 -4.77
N THR A 53 -4.16 -9.27 -5.48
CA THR A 53 -4.22 -9.37 -6.94
C THR A 53 -3.53 -8.15 -7.53
N VAL A 54 -2.55 -8.38 -8.39
CA VAL A 54 -1.80 -7.35 -9.09
C VAL A 54 -2.00 -7.51 -10.59
N ARG A 55 -2.05 -6.38 -11.28
CA ARG A 55 -1.98 -6.31 -12.73
C ARG A 55 -0.59 -5.86 -13.14
N ASP A 56 0.02 -6.61 -14.03
CA ASP A 56 1.22 -6.17 -14.73
C ASP A 56 0.83 -5.12 -15.78
N LEU A 57 1.50 -3.98 -15.78
CA LEU A 57 1.22 -2.90 -16.72
C LEU A 57 2.00 -3.07 -18.02
N ALA A 58 2.95 -4.01 -18.11
CA ALA A 58 3.67 -4.29 -19.34
C ALA A 58 2.81 -5.08 -20.34
N ASP A 59 2.18 -6.15 -19.87
CA ASP A 59 1.36 -7.08 -20.67
C ASP A 59 -0.14 -7.01 -20.31
N GLY A 60 -0.50 -6.42 -19.19
CA GLY A 60 -1.88 -6.32 -18.74
C GLY A 60 -2.39 -7.52 -17.93
N GLY A 61 -1.58 -8.58 -17.77
CA GLY A 61 -1.95 -9.79 -17.06
C GLY A 61 -2.21 -9.57 -15.58
N GLU A 62 -3.22 -10.26 -15.04
CA GLU A 62 -3.52 -10.27 -13.62
C GLU A 62 -2.98 -11.54 -12.96
N ARG A 63 -2.37 -11.38 -11.79
CA ARG A 63 -1.89 -12.50 -10.97
C ARG A 63 -2.15 -12.25 -9.50
N THR A 64 -2.40 -13.33 -8.76
CA THR A 64 -2.52 -13.28 -7.31
C THR A 64 -1.22 -13.70 -6.66
N VAL A 65 -0.72 -12.86 -5.76
CA VAL A 65 0.47 -13.13 -4.94
C VAL A 65 0.00 -13.47 -3.53
N THR A 66 0.31 -14.68 -3.08
CA THR A 66 -0.07 -15.16 -1.74
C THR A 66 0.91 -14.64 -0.70
N VAL A 67 0.39 -13.99 0.35
CA VAL A 67 1.19 -13.42 1.44
C VAL A 67 0.41 -13.42 2.75
N ARG A 68 1.13 -13.45 3.86
CA ARG A 68 0.56 -13.42 5.22
C ARG A 68 0.25 -12.01 5.73
N ALA A 69 0.83 -10.99 5.11
CA ALA A 69 0.66 -9.60 5.50
C ALA A 69 0.84 -8.69 4.29
N VAL A 70 0.10 -7.58 4.27
CA VAL A 70 0.16 -6.56 3.21
C VAL A 70 0.27 -5.19 3.85
N VAL A 71 1.25 -4.40 3.41
CA VAL A 71 1.39 -2.99 3.77
C VAL A 71 0.94 -2.14 2.59
N VAL A 72 -0.10 -1.31 2.79
CA VAL A 72 -0.59 -0.41 1.75
C VAL A 72 0.01 0.98 1.93
N ALA A 73 0.73 1.45 0.92
CA ALA A 73 1.39 2.76 0.89
C ALA A 73 1.11 3.53 -0.41
N ALA A 74 -0.15 3.50 -0.89
CA ALA A 74 -0.56 4.01 -2.18
C ALA A 74 -1.08 5.46 -2.11
N ASP A 75 -0.33 6.36 -1.47
CA ASP A 75 -0.72 7.78 -1.27
C ASP A 75 -2.11 8.01 -0.61
N ALA A 76 -2.47 9.28 -0.39
CA ALA A 76 -3.68 9.66 0.34
C ALA A 76 -4.98 9.41 -0.45
N LEU A 77 -4.91 9.33 -1.79
CA LEU A 77 -6.06 9.10 -2.66
C LEU A 77 -6.21 7.62 -2.99
N ARG A 78 -5.13 6.91 -3.34
CA ARG A 78 -5.25 5.52 -3.82
C ARG A 78 -5.28 4.50 -2.69
N THR A 79 -4.73 4.79 -1.51
CA THR A 79 -4.88 3.93 -0.32
C THR A 79 -6.36 3.71 0.03
N PRO A 80 -7.21 4.75 0.21
CA PRO A 80 -8.61 4.51 0.51
C PRO A 80 -9.37 3.83 -0.65
N GLN A 81 -9.00 4.08 -1.91
CA GLN A 81 -9.59 3.39 -3.07
C GLN A 81 -9.28 1.90 -3.07
N LEU A 82 -8.02 1.51 -2.83
CA LEU A 82 -7.60 0.12 -2.79
C LEU A 82 -8.26 -0.63 -1.62
N LEU A 83 -8.29 -0.03 -0.44
CA LEU A 83 -9.02 -0.60 0.70
C LEU A 83 -10.50 -0.73 0.36
N HIS A 84 -11.08 0.26 -0.33
CA HIS A 84 -12.46 0.21 -0.78
C HIS A 84 -12.73 -0.99 -1.70
N ALA A 85 -11.93 -1.14 -2.75
CA ALA A 85 -11.99 -2.25 -3.70
C ALA A 85 -11.74 -3.62 -3.06
N SER A 86 -11.01 -3.66 -1.93
CA SER A 86 -10.70 -4.88 -1.17
C SER A 86 -11.76 -5.23 -0.11
N GLY A 87 -12.87 -4.49 -0.03
CA GLY A 87 -13.89 -4.70 1.01
C GLY A 87 -13.49 -4.22 2.41
N ILE A 88 -12.29 -3.64 2.58
CA ILE A 88 -11.82 -3.11 3.86
C ILE A 88 -12.40 -1.71 4.05
N ARG A 89 -13.15 -1.49 5.15
CA ARG A 89 -13.77 -0.20 5.48
C ARG A 89 -13.29 0.28 6.84
N PRO A 90 -12.13 0.96 6.92
CA PRO A 90 -11.69 1.57 8.16
C PRO A 90 -12.72 2.63 8.60
N PRO A 91 -13.02 2.77 9.90
CA PRO A 91 -13.87 3.85 10.38
C PRO A 91 -13.30 5.19 9.92
N ALA A 92 -14.15 6.03 9.32
CA ALA A 92 -13.72 7.25 8.67
C ALA A 92 -13.09 8.23 9.68
N ARG A 93 -11.76 8.23 9.80
CA ARG A 93 -11.02 9.27 10.52
C ARG A 93 -10.84 10.48 9.59
N ARG A 94 -11.94 11.20 9.28
CA ARG A 94 -11.85 12.50 8.60
C ARG A 94 -11.43 13.58 9.59
N ARG A 95 -10.12 13.81 9.80
CA ARG A 95 -9.62 15.07 10.42
C ARG A 95 -8.24 15.45 9.87
N HIS A 96 -8.24 16.17 8.75
CA HIS A 96 -7.17 17.13 8.46
C HIS A 96 -7.73 18.26 7.57
N ARG A 97 -8.53 19.14 8.16
CA ARG A 97 -8.74 20.49 7.63
C ARG A 97 -7.88 21.40 8.50
N PRO A 98 -6.85 22.07 7.95
CA PRO A 98 -6.15 23.09 8.73
C PRO A 98 -7.15 24.18 9.14
N PRO A 99 -7.06 24.73 10.36
CA PRO A 99 -7.96 25.78 10.80
C PRO A 99 -7.87 26.96 9.84
N ARG A 100 -9.02 27.52 9.44
CA ARG A 100 -9.05 28.78 8.69
C ARG A 100 -8.45 29.85 9.61
N ARG A 101 -7.25 30.34 9.29
CA ARG A 101 -6.69 31.53 9.94
C ARG A 101 -7.60 32.69 9.56
N HIS A 102 -8.48 33.10 10.46
CA HIS A 102 -9.17 34.37 10.33
C HIS A 102 -8.09 35.45 10.40
N ARG A 103 -7.79 36.13 9.28
CA ARG A 103 -7.09 37.41 9.35
C ARG A 103 -8.12 38.42 9.89
N PRO A 104 -7.82 39.15 10.97
CA PRO A 104 -8.56 40.36 11.27
C PRO A 104 -8.23 41.39 10.17
N HIS A 105 -9.26 41.99 9.58
CA HIS A 105 -9.09 43.20 8.77
C HIS A 105 -8.95 44.41 9.72
N PRO A 106 -8.14 45.42 9.35
CA PRO A 106 -7.85 46.60 10.18
C PRO A 106 -9.07 47.50 10.36
#